data_AF-A0AAJ0MHY5-F1
#
_entry.id   AF-A0AAJ0MHY5-F1
#
_cell.length_a   1.000
_cell.length_b   1.000
_cell.length_c   1.000
_cell.angle_alpha   90.00
_cell.angle_beta   90.00
_cell.angle_gamma   90.00
#
_symmetry.space_group_name_H-M   'P 1'
#
loop_
_entity.id
_entity.type
_entity.pdbx_description
1 polymer ?
#
loop_
_entity_poly.entity_id
_entity_poly.type
_entity_poly.pdbx_seq_one_letter_code
_entity_poly.pdbx_strand_id
1 'polypeptide(L)'
;MLAGNVLLGGLLLSGFDKKLERWAVGAPLNDTTFVPFKIVSKEQVSPTSFIITVEPRYKRRVEDRSDENNTGNDARLKSLLKSIRPSRWQQPFHASISVLEEAWEHGLWSVEIKQPQLQVARNYTPLPSSPSEEERADIDHGYLRFLIRKMDGGEVSTYLSKLQVGELVELRGPHLGFDVRTRLGNADRVVFLAGGTGIAPALQTARALLDHETPESAPKPSINIVWANRHRTDCSGCETLSLPSQTLPTDPPLANPITSLLAEMKHRHGNNLNISCTVDDEDTFINPAAITNATHSPSTTTAPSSKWPSWLWSQPKKPITTTPTTPFVDTAACPSHSQPLLASKDAHDSAGIECKCQDIDGHPVPGGKNLLMVSGPDGFISTFAGAKTWGDGIEMQGALGGVVGALEKRDPGFWGRWLALKL
;
A
#
# COMPACT_ATOMS: atom_id res chain seq x y z
N MET A 1 10.85 77.08 -13.63
CA MET A 1 11.16 77.29 -12.21
C MET A 1 10.92 75.97 -11.48
N LEU A 2 12.01 75.40 -10.93
CA LEU A 2 12.15 74.42 -9.83
C LEU A 2 11.28 73.14 -9.89
N ALA A 3 11.87 71.96 -10.16
CA ALA A 3 12.55 71.06 -9.19
C ALA A 3 11.61 70.67 -8.03
N GLY A 4 11.31 69.42 -7.67
CA GLY A 4 11.92 68.11 -7.90
C GLY A 4 11.61 67.31 -6.63
N ASN A 5 11.26 66.03 -6.73
CA ASN A 5 11.79 64.98 -5.84
C ASN A 5 11.26 63.59 -6.22
N VAL A 6 12.25 62.74 -6.46
CA VAL A 6 12.22 61.29 -6.63
C VAL A 6 11.98 60.65 -5.27
N LEU A 7 11.17 59.60 -5.23
CA LEU A 7 11.24 58.60 -4.15
C LEU A 7 11.16 57.20 -4.77
N LEU A 8 12.36 56.61 -4.89
CA LEU A 8 12.61 55.19 -5.11
C LEU A 8 12.03 54.41 -3.92
N GLY A 9 11.10 53.50 -4.19
CA GLY A 9 10.57 52.53 -3.22
C GLY A 9 10.76 51.11 -3.72
N GLY A 10 12.01 50.73 -4.01
CA GLY A 10 12.40 49.33 -4.22
C GLY A 10 12.83 48.68 -2.90
N LEU A 11 12.66 47.36 -2.83
CA LEU A 11 13.00 46.41 -1.76
C LEU A 11 12.03 46.35 -0.57
N LEU A 12 11.31 45.22 -0.46
CA LEU A 12 11.43 44.23 0.64
C LEU A 12 10.44 43.07 0.44
N LEU A 13 10.57 42.28 -0.63
CA LEU A 13 9.82 41.02 -0.81
C LEU A 13 10.72 39.78 -0.98
N SER A 14 12.03 39.87 -0.73
CA SER A 14 12.98 38.77 -0.99
C SER A 14 13.52 38.06 0.26
N GLY A 15 13.00 38.40 1.45
CA GLY A 15 13.56 37.94 2.74
C GLY A 15 12.90 36.70 3.35
N PHE A 16 11.62 36.46 3.09
CA PHE A 16 10.88 35.35 3.73
C PHE A 16 10.95 34.03 2.93
N ASP A 17 10.99 34.08 1.59
CA ASP A 17 11.09 32.87 0.76
C ASP A 17 12.46 32.17 0.85
N LYS A 18 13.55 32.94 0.93
CA LYS A 18 14.92 32.36 0.95
C LYS A 18 15.26 31.61 2.23
N LYS A 19 14.53 31.87 3.33
CA LYS A 19 14.76 31.18 4.61
C LYS A 19 14.08 29.82 4.63
N LEU A 20 12.95 29.65 3.92
CA LEU A 20 12.28 28.35 3.73
C LEU A 20 13.06 27.45 2.76
N GLU A 21 13.60 28.01 1.66
CA GLU A 21 14.44 27.28 0.71
C GLU A 21 15.72 26.71 1.33
N ARG A 22 16.26 27.35 2.37
CA ARG A 22 17.51 26.95 3.03
C ARG A 22 17.38 25.75 3.97
N TRP A 23 16.17 25.43 4.43
CA TRP A 23 15.91 24.35 5.40
C TRP A 23 15.28 23.11 4.74
N ALA A 24 14.72 23.24 3.53
CA ALA A 24 14.10 22.16 2.78
C ALA A 24 15.09 21.39 1.88
N VAL A 25 16.28 21.11 2.41
CA VAL A 25 17.23 20.22 1.74
C VAL A 25 17.04 18.83 2.33
N GLY A 26 16.39 17.95 1.58
CA GLY A 26 15.60 16.80 2.03
C GLY A 26 16.17 16.02 3.21
N ALA A 27 15.52 16.15 4.37
CA ALA A 27 15.65 15.17 5.44
C ALA A 27 15.07 13.82 4.96
N PRO A 28 15.49 12.68 5.56
CA PRO A 28 14.81 11.41 5.32
C PRO A 28 13.33 11.47 5.68
N LEU A 29 12.52 10.68 4.96
CA LEU A 29 11.12 10.46 5.33
C LEU A 29 11.08 9.95 6.80
N ASN A 30 10.25 10.58 7.62
CA ASN A 30 10.12 10.25 9.04
C ASN A 30 8.70 10.57 9.55
N ASP A 31 8.29 9.89 10.63
CA ASP A 31 6.95 9.96 11.21
C ASP A 31 6.72 11.19 12.10
N THR A 32 7.78 11.96 12.40
CA THR A 32 7.70 13.12 13.30
C THR A 32 7.49 14.46 12.57
N THR A 33 8.07 14.62 11.38
CA THR A 33 8.11 15.90 10.65
C THR A 33 7.69 15.74 9.19
N PHE A 34 7.15 16.82 8.64
CA PHE A 34 6.77 16.89 7.24
C PHE A 34 8.00 17.21 6.38
N VAL A 35 8.22 16.39 5.34
CA VAL A 35 9.38 16.44 4.45
C VAL A 35 8.90 16.74 3.02
N PRO A 36 9.54 17.66 2.29
CA PRO A 36 9.11 18.05 0.95
C PRO A 36 9.51 17.02 -0.12
N PHE A 37 8.53 16.62 -0.92
CA PHE A 37 8.65 15.81 -2.12
C PHE A 37 8.18 16.62 -3.32
N LYS A 38 8.77 16.38 -4.50
CA LYS A 38 8.40 17.06 -5.74
C LYS A 38 7.49 16.17 -6.57
N ILE A 39 6.41 16.72 -7.11
CA ILE A 39 5.55 16.03 -8.07
C ILE A 39 6.29 15.92 -9.41
N VAL A 40 6.52 14.69 -9.88
CA VAL A 40 7.20 14.39 -11.15
C VAL A 40 6.25 13.90 -12.24
N SER A 41 5.12 13.31 -11.86
CA SER A 41 4.07 12.89 -12.78
C SER A 41 2.69 13.13 -12.18
N LYS A 42 1.70 13.36 -13.05
CA LYS A 42 0.28 13.41 -12.70
C LYS A 42 -0.54 12.78 -13.82
N GLU A 43 -1.11 11.61 -13.54
CA GLU A 43 -1.82 10.77 -14.50
C GLU A 43 -3.31 10.74 -14.17
N GLN A 44 -4.16 11.00 -15.16
CA GLN A 44 -5.61 10.93 -14.95
C GLN A 44 -6.07 9.48 -14.99
N VAL A 45 -6.83 9.05 -13.97
CA VAL A 45 -7.42 7.70 -13.90
C VAL A 45 -8.89 7.74 -14.31
N SER A 46 -9.62 8.76 -13.88
CA SER A 46 -11.03 9.00 -14.21
C SER A 46 -11.34 10.51 -14.13
N PRO A 47 -12.56 10.96 -14.44
CA PRO A 47 -12.94 12.36 -14.24
C PRO A 47 -12.77 12.86 -12.79
N THR A 48 -12.85 11.95 -11.81
CA THR A 48 -12.76 12.28 -10.38
C THR A 48 -11.49 11.77 -9.70
N SER A 49 -10.65 11.00 -10.39
CA SER A 49 -9.50 10.32 -9.78
C SER A 49 -8.24 10.48 -10.61
N PHE A 50 -7.09 10.63 -9.95
CA PHE A 50 -5.78 10.79 -10.58
C PHE A 50 -4.69 10.17 -9.71
N ILE A 51 -3.57 9.83 -10.32
CA ILE A 51 -2.34 9.40 -9.64
C ILE A 51 -1.35 10.55 -9.67
N ILE A 52 -0.70 10.83 -8.55
CA ILE A 52 0.53 11.64 -8.53
C ILE A 52 1.72 10.74 -8.24
N THR A 53 2.82 10.97 -8.93
CA THR A 53 4.12 10.38 -8.60
C THR A 53 5.00 11.48 -8.03
N VAL A 54 5.62 11.20 -6.89
CA VAL A 54 6.45 12.16 -6.17
C VAL A 54 7.84 11.60 -5.89
N GLU A 55 8.84 12.46 -5.89
CA GLU A 55 10.24 12.12 -5.64
C GLU A 55 10.80 12.89 -4.44
N PRO A 56 11.73 12.32 -3.66
CA PRO A 56 12.42 13.05 -2.61
C PRO A 56 13.27 14.19 -3.20
N ARG A 57 13.36 15.33 -2.51
CA ARG A 57 14.30 16.39 -2.91
C ARG A 57 15.74 16.00 -2.57
N TYR A 58 16.47 15.52 -3.57
CA TYR A 58 17.90 15.25 -3.46
C TYR A 58 18.76 16.52 -3.52
N LYS A 59 19.85 16.56 -2.74
CA LYS A 59 20.97 17.50 -2.99
C LYS A 59 21.63 17.13 -4.31
N ARG A 60 21.34 17.85 -5.39
CA ARG A 60 22.22 17.83 -6.56
C ARG A 60 23.56 18.44 -6.12
N ARG A 61 24.64 17.65 -6.11
CA ARG A 61 25.97 18.23 -6.04
C ARG A 61 26.14 19.07 -7.30
N VAL A 62 26.23 20.39 -7.14
CA VAL A 62 26.80 21.24 -8.18
C VAL A 62 28.21 20.69 -8.40
N GLU A 63 28.44 19.99 -9.50
CA GLU A 63 29.80 19.86 -10.01
C GLU A 63 30.28 21.29 -10.19
N ASP A 64 31.27 21.69 -9.39
CA ASP A 64 31.94 22.97 -9.54
C ASP A 64 32.41 23.08 -11.00
N ARG A 65 31.68 23.84 -11.81
CA ARG A 65 32.21 24.47 -13.01
C ARG A 65 33.15 25.58 -12.55
N SER A 66 34.36 25.18 -12.18
CA SER A 66 35.53 26.05 -11.94
C SER A 66 36.75 25.19 -12.32
N ASP A 67 37.58 25.46 -13.32
CA ASP A 67 37.94 26.70 -13.98
C ASP A 67 38.53 26.37 -15.37
N GLU A 68 37.82 26.69 -16.45
CA GLU A 68 38.48 27.02 -17.73
C GLU A 68 38.95 28.47 -17.59
N ASN A 69 40.14 28.66 -17.02
CA ASN A 69 41.08 29.78 -17.25
C ASN A 69 42.02 29.94 -16.05
N ASN A 70 43.06 29.10 -15.96
CA ASN A 70 44.34 29.60 -15.46
C ASN A 70 45.50 28.73 -15.96
N THR A 71 46.24 29.26 -16.93
CA THR A 71 47.57 28.81 -17.34
C THR A 71 48.57 29.09 -16.22
N GLY A 72 49.15 28.05 -15.60
CA GLY A 72 50.26 28.24 -14.66
C GLY A 72 50.58 27.04 -13.77
N ASN A 73 51.55 26.23 -14.21
CA ASN A 73 52.49 25.41 -13.43
C ASN A 73 52.10 24.86 -12.04
N ASP A 74 50.97 24.15 -11.88
CA ASP A 74 50.82 23.30 -10.69
C ASP A 74 50.01 22.01 -10.90
N ALA A 75 50.42 21.22 -11.89
CA ALA A 75 49.82 19.91 -12.18
C ALA A 75 50.25 18.82 -11.18
N ARG A 76 51.41 18.97 -10.52
CA ARG A 76 51.94 17.95 -9.59
C ARG A 76 51.34 18.05 -8.19
N LEU A 77 51.09 19.25 -7.66
CA LEU A 77 50.47 19.40 -6.34
C LEU A 77 48.99 19.00 -6.34
N LYS A 78 48.25 19.27 -7.43
CA LYS A 78 46.86 18.83 -7.61
C LYS A 78 46.72 17.30 -7.75
N SER A 79 47.73 16.63 -8.32
CA SER A 79 47.77 15.16 -8.40
C SER A 79 48.05 14.53 -7.03
N LEU A 80 49.01 15.09 -6.28
CA LEU A 80 49.36 14.66 -4.92
C LEU A 80 48.25 14.90 -3.88
N LEU A 81 47.48 15.99 -4.01
CA LEU A 81 46.33 16.25 -3.13
C LEU A 81 45.08 15.42 -3.50
N LYS A 82 45.05 14.80 -4.68
CA LYS A 82 44.02 13.83 -5.07
C LYS A 82 44.22 12.48 -4.39
N SER A 83 45.46 12.10 -4.06
CA SER A 83 45.80 10.82 -3.44
C SER A 83 45.82 10.82 -1.91
N ILE A 84 45.68 11.98 -1.26
CA ILE A 84 45.78 12.12 0.22
C ILE A 84 44.50 12.73 0.83
N ARG A 85 43.37 12.67 0.12
CA ARG A 85 42.07 12.81 0.80
C ARG A 85 41.60 11.41 1.17
N PRO A 86 41.64 11.02 2.45
CA PRO A 86 40.92 9.83 2.86
C PRO A 86 39.48 9.96 2.38
N SER A 87 38.93 8.87 1.88
CA SER A 87 37.56 8.63 1.45
C SER A 87 36.53 9.15 2.47
N ARG A 88 36.38 10.47 2.52
CA ARG A 88 35.33 11.21 3.23
C ARG A 88 34.25 11.59 2.22
N TRP A 89 33.93 10.62 1.37
CA TRP A 89 32.84 10.61 0.42
C TRP A 89 31.88 9.53 0.91
N GLN A 90 30.57 9.82 0.89
CA GLN A 90 29.43 8.93 1.20
C GLN A 90 28.97 8.87 2.66
N GLN A 91 28.08 9.80 3.06
CA GLN A 91 27.07 9.64 4.13
C GLN A 91 26.02 10.79 4.02
N PRO A 92 24.69 10.58 4.15
CA PRO A 92 23.83 9.47 3.72
C PRO A 92 22.77 9.95 2.71
N PHE A 93 22.78 9.40 1.49
CA PHE A 93 21.60 9.39 0.60
C PHE A 93 20.76 8.10 0.80
N HIS A 94 21.31 7.11 1.52
CA HIS A 94 20.69 5.83 1.81
C HIS A 94 19.59 5.89 2.87
N ALA A 95 19.57 6.90 3.75
CA ALA A 95 18.65 6.89 4.91
C ALA A 95 17.17 6.97 4.51
N SER A 96 16.82 7.72 3.46
CA SER A 96 15.44 7.72 2.94
C SER A 96 15.10 6.39 2.25
N ILE A 97 16.05 5.84 1.49
CA ILE A 97 15.86 4.59 0.75
C ILE A 97 15.66 3.44 1.73
N SER A 98 16.49 3.32 2.77
CA SER A 98 16.35 2.26 3.77
C SER A 98 15.03 2.32 4.53
N VAL A 99 14.53 3.53 4.82
CA VAL A 99 13.20 3.72 5.44
C VAL A 99 12.08 3.27 4.50
N LEU A 100 12.20 3.54 3.19
CA LEU A 100 11.24 3.07 2.20
C LEU A 100 11.31 1.56 2.00
N GLU A 101 12.52 0.99 1.92
CA GLU A 101 12.74 -0.46 1.84
C GLU A 101 12.12 -1.18 3.04
N GLU A 102 12.35 -0.70 4.27
CA GLU A 102 11.74 -1.26 5.48
C GLU A 102 10.21 -1.19 5.44
N ALA A 103 9.65 -0.08 4.97
CA ALA A 103 8.19 0.07 4.84
C ALA A 103 7.59 -0.87 3.78
N TRP A 104 8.26 -1.02 2.62
CA TRP A 104 7.86 -1.95 1.58
C TRP A 104 8.00 -3.41 2.01
N GLU A 105 9.04 -3.75 2.77
CA GLU A 105 9.24 -5.07 3.37
C GLU A 105 8.17 -5.39 4.42
N HIS A 106 7.79 -4.41 5.24
CA HIS A 106 6.69 -4.55 6.19
C HIS A 106 5.35 -4.82 5.48
N GLY A 107 5.16 -4.23 4.30
CA GLY A 107 4.05 -4.51 3.40
C GLY A 107 2.96 -3.44 3.42
N LEU A 108 2.19 -3.34 4.52
CA LEU A 108 1.16 -2.31 4.67
C LEU A 108 1.72 -1.05 5.30
N TRP A 109 1.61 0.09 4.64
CA TRP A 109 2.03 1.37 5.21
C TRP A 109 1.40 2.56 4.49
N SER A 110 1.37 3.72 5.15
CA SER A 110 0.88 4.96 4.57
C SER A 110 1.79 6.14 4.92
N VAL A 111 1.56 7.27 4.25
CA VAL A 111 2.11 8.57 4.64
C VAL A 111 0.99 9.57 4.76
N GLU A 112 1.17 10.56 5.61
CA GLU A 112 0.31 11.72 5.66
C GLU A 112 0.76 12.75 4.62
N ILE A 113 -0.19 13.27 3.85
CA ILE A 113 0.02 14.42 2.98
C ILE A 113 -0.67 15.64 3.59
N LYS A 114 0.11 16.71 3.80
CA LYS A 114 -0.39 17.95 4.40
C LYS A 114 -0.94 18.92 3.36
N GLN A 115 -2.07 19.53 3.70
CA GLN A 115 -2.52 20.79 3.12
C GLN A 115 -1.98 21.94 4.01
N PRO A 116 -1.06 22.77 3.51
CA PRO A 116 -0.30 23.68 4.36
C PRO A 116 -1.09 24.93 4.80
N GLN A 117 -2.11 25.37 4.06
CA GLN A 117 -2.85 26.59 4.41
C GLN A 117 -3.81 26.40 5.61
N LEU A 118 -4.33 25.18 5.79
CA LEU A 118 -5.29 24.79 6.81
C LEU A 118 -4.66 23.88 7.88
N GLN A 119 -3.40 23.47 7.67
CA GLN A 119 -2.68 22.53 8.55
C GLN A 119 -3.43 21.20 8.77
N VAL A 120 -4.15 20.75 7.73
CA VAL A 120 -4.88 19.48 7.73
C VAL A 120 -4.06 18.43 6.99
N ALA A 121 -3.90 17.24 7.56
CA ALA A 121 -3.22 16.12 6.92
C ALA A 121 -4.16 14.91 6.76
N ARG A 122 -3.91 14.08 5.75
CA ARG A 122 -4.65 12.83 5.51
C ARG A 122 -3.69 11.72 5.12
N ASN A 123 -3.99 10.50 5.55
CA ASN A 123 -3.25 9.30 5.18
C ASN A 123 -3.52 8.93 3.72
N TYR A 124 -2.45 8.58 3.02
CA TYR A 124 -2.46 8.01 1.68
C TYR A 124 -1.52 6.81 1.64
N THR A 125 -2.00 5.71 1.07
CA THR A 125 -1.23 4.49 0.88
C THR A 125 -0.50 4.55 -0.47
N PRO A 126 0.84 4.46 -0.49
CA PRO A 126 1.59 4.35 -1.74
C PRO A 126 1.16 3.13 -2.55
N LEU A 127 0.91 3.32 -3.84
CA LEU A 127 0.67 2.23 -4.78
C LEU A 127 1.99 1.48 -5.02
N PRO A 128 1.98 0.13 -4.98
CA PRO A 128 3.14 -0.64 -5.43
C PRO A 128 3.36 -0.45 -6.94
N SER A 129 4.61 -0.56 -7.37
CA SER A 129 4.97 -0.67 -8.77
C SER A 129 5.02 -2.15 -9.19
N SER A 130 5.17 -2.43 -10.47
CA SER A 130 5.39 -3.80 -10.92
C SER A 130 6.79 -4.27 -10.51
N PRO A 131 6.99 -5.49 -9.97
CA PRO A 131 8.28 -6.01 -9.48
C PRO A 131 9.34 -6.30 -10.56
N SER A 132 9.27 -5.58 -11.68
CA SER A 132 10.34 -5.49 -12.64
C SER A 132 11.49 -4.62 -12.12
N GLU A 133 12.55 -4.51 -12.93
CA GLU A 133 13.63 -3.52 -12.75
C GLU A 133 13.10 -2.10 -12.51
N GLU A 134 11.90 -1.77 -13.00
CA GLU A 134 11.27 -0.46 -12.78
C GLU A 134 10.87 -0.23 -11.32
N GLU A 135 10.41 -1.25 -10.58
CA GLU A 135 10.11 -1.08 -9.15
C GLU A 135 11.39 -0.93 -8.31
N ARG A 136 12.45 -1.70 -8.64
CA ARG A 136 13.73 -1.53 -7.95
C ARG A 136 14.27 -0.12 -8.20
N ALA A 137 14.18 0.36 -9.44
CA ALA A 137 14.50 1.73 -9.77
C ALA A 137 13.60 2.72 -9.02
N ASP A 138 12.29 2.50 -8.93
CA ASP A 138 11.38 3.39 -8.19
C ASP A 138 11.76 3.48 -6.72
N ILE A 139 12.05 2.35 -6.06
CA ILE A 139 12.49 2.31 -4.67
C ILE A 139 13.86 2.98 -4.49
N ASP A 140 14.82 2.68 -5.36
CA ASP A 140 16.18 3.25 -5.31
C ASP A 140 16.15 4.78 -5.54
N HIS A 141 15.22 5.28 -6.37
CA HIS A 141 14.97 6.71 -6.59
C HIS A 141 13.94 7.32 -5.61
N GLY A 142 13.37 6.51 -4.71
CA GLY A 142 12.38 6.92 -3.73
C GLY A 142 11.05 7.43 -4.31
N TYR A 143 10.68 7.05 -5.52
CA TYR A 143 9.42 7.43 -6.13
C TYR A 143 8.24 6.81 -5.37
N LEU A 144 7.25 7.63 -5.05
CA LEU A 144 6.00 7.19 -4.43
C LEU A 144 4.82 7.61 -5.29
N ARG A 145 3.89 6.68 -5.53
CA ARG A 145 2.70 6.88 -6.35
C ARG A 145 1.45 6.86 -5.48
N PHE A 146 0.56 7.83 -5.63
CA PHE A 146 -0.65 7.93 -4.81
C PHE A 146 -1.90 8.05 -5.66
N LEU A 147 -2.84 7.11 -5.51
CA LEU A 147 -4.18 7.20 -6.08
C LEU A 147 -5.04 8.16 -5.24
N ILE A 148 -5.49 9.25 -5.84
CA ILE A 148 -6.26 10.29 -5.19
C ILE A 148 -7.60 10.43 -5.89
N ARG A 149 -8.69 10.38 -5.12
CA ARG A 149 -10.02 10.79 -5.57
C ARG A 149 -10.29 12.21 -5.10
N LYS A 150 -10.62 13.10 -6.03
CA LYS A 150 -11.14 14.44 -5.72
C LYS A 150 -12.50 14.29 -5.08
N MET A 151 -12.63 14.77 -3.84
CA MET A 151 -13.88 14.74 -3.09
C MET A 151 -14.46 16.14 -3.04
N ASP A 152 -15.75 16.26 -3.30
CA ASP A 152 -16.46 17.54 -3.14
C ASP A 152 -16.41 17.95 -1.66
N GLY A 153 -15.96 19.19 -1.40
CA GLY A 153 -15.70 19.68 -0.05
C GLY A 153 -14.48 19.06 0.65
N GLY A 154 -13.71 18.20 -0.03
CA GLY A 154 -12.50 17.61 0.52
C GLY A 154 -11.31 18.56 0.47
N GLU A 155 -10.77 18.97 1.62
CA GLU A 155 -9.68 19.95 1.70
C GLU A 155 -8.38 19.47 1.03
N VAL A 156 -7.88 18.31 1.46
CA VAL A 156 -6.58 17.79 0.97
C VAL A 156 -6.69 17.31 -0.48
N SER A 157 -7.74 16.59 -0.85
CA SER A 157 -7.90 16.09 -2.23
C SER A 157 -8.12 17.23 -3.22
N THR A 158 -8.83 18.29 -2.84
CA THR A 158 -8.96 19.52 -3.66
C THR A 158 -7.61 20.22 -3.81
N TYR A 159 -6.85 20.36 -2.72
CA TYR A 159 -5.49 20.91 -2.78
C TYR A 159 -4.60 20.13 -3.76
N LEU A 160 -4.51 18.80 -3.61
CA LEU A 160 -3.69 17.95 -4.49
C LEU A 160 -4.18 17.97 -5.95
N SER A 161 -5.48 18.15 -6.17
CA SER A 161 -6.02 18.27 -7.53
C SER A 161 -5.54 19.53 -8.25
N LYS A 162 -5.22 20.60 -7.53
CA LYS A 162 -4.75 21.88 -8.10
C LYS A 162 -3.25 21.89 -8.36
N LEU A 163 -2.48 21.09 -7.63
CA LEU A 163 -1.03 21.03 -7.81
C LEU A 163 -0.63 20.50 -9.19
N GLN A 164 0.46 21.05 -9.71
CA GLN A 164 1.05 20.75 -11.00
C GLN A 164 2.37 19.99 -10.86
N VAL A 165 2.80 19.33 -11.94
CA VAL A 165 4.14 18.75 -12.03
C VAL A 165 5.19 19.84 -11.80
N GLY A 166 6.16 19.55 -10.94
CA GLY A 166 7.18 20.50 -10.51
C GLY A 166 6.93 21.13 -9.13
N GLU A 167 5.68 21.14 -8.65
CA GLU A 167 5.34 21.66 -7.33
C GLU A 167 5.65 20.66 -6.21
N LEU A 168 5.63 21.16 -4.97
CA LEU A 168 5.99 20.38 -3.79
C LEU A 168 4.74 19.92 -3.03
N VAL A 169 4.86 18.72 -2.46
CA VAL A 169 3.97 18.21 -1.42
C VAL A 169 4.80 17.85 -0.20
N GLU A 170 4.23 17.97 0.99
CA GLU A 170 4.93 17.58 2.22
C GLU A 170 4.36 16.26 2.74
N LEU A 171 5.25 15.29 2.97
CA LEU A 171 4.94 13.94 3.46
C LEU A 171 5.46 13.73 4.88
N ARG A 172 4.69 13.02 5.71
CA ARG A 172 5.12 12.51 7.03
C ARG A 172 4.78 11.02 7.12
N GLY A 173 5.66 10.21 7.69
CA GLY A 173 5.58 8.75 7.69
C GLY A 173 6.97 8.13 7.51
N PRO A 174 7.12 6.84 7.20
CA PRO A 174 6.05 5.87 6.99
C PRO A 174 5.29 5.60 8.29
N HIS A 175 3.98 5.49 8.19
CA HIS A 175 3.12 4.95 9.23
C HIS A 175 2.85 3.49 8.86
N LEU A 176 3.60 2.57 9.48
CA LEU A 176 3.43 1.13 9.26
C LEU A 176 2.02 0.74 9.67
N GLY A 177 1.35 -0.06 8.85
CA GLY A 177 0.04 -0.64 9.10
C GLY A 177 0.14 -2.03 9.71
N PHE A 178 -0.96 -2.80 9.76
CA PHE A 178 -0.94 -4.17 10.25
C PHE A 178 0.12 -5.06 9.60
N ASP A 179 0.88 -5.80 10.41
CA ASP A 179 1.68 -6.92 9.93
C ASP A 179 0.75 -8.04 9.42
N VAL A 180 0.57 -8.10 8.10
CA VAL A 180 -0.29 -9.08 7.43
C VAL A 180 0.31 -10.48 7.45
N ARG A 181 1.64 -10.61 7.44
CA ARG A 181 2.33 -11.89 7.38
C ARG A 181 2.20 -12.63 8.72
N THR A 182 2.50 -11.96 9.83
CA THR A 182 2.34 -12.52 11.18
C THR A 182 0.89 -12.87 11.48
N ARG A 183 -0.07 -12.04 11.03
CA ARG A 183 -1.51 -12.31 11.23
C ARG A 183 -2.00 -13.48 10.40
N LEU A 184 -1.56 -13.59 9.15
CA LEU A 184 -1.90 -14.73 8.28
C LEU A 184 -1.29 -16.03 8.82
N GLY A 185 -0.02 -16.00 9.23
CA GLY A 185 0.68 -17.17 9.80
C GLY A 185 0.58 -18.39 8.88
N ASN A 186 0.06 -19.50 9.41
CA ASN A 186 -0.16 -20.74 8.67
C ASN A 186 -1.49 -20.80 7.91
N ALA A 187 -2.32 -19.75 7.97
CA ALA A 187 -3.52 -19.66 7.15
C ALA A 187 -3.15 -19.28 5.71
N ASP A 188 -4.06 -19.53 4.77
CA ASP A 188 -3.75 -19.45 3.34
C ASP A 188 -4.75 -18.59 2.55
N ARG A 189 -5.63 -17.84 3.22
CA ARG A 189 -6.67 -17.04 2.55
C ARG A 189 -6.73 -15.60 3.02
N VAL A 190 -6.88 -14.72 2.04
CA VAL A 190 -7.16 -13.30 2.22
C VAL A 190 -8.35 -12.91 1.35
N VAL A 191 -9.32 -12.22 1.94
CA VAL A 191 -10.42 -11.56 1.23
C VAL A 191 -10.30 -10.08 1.51
N PHE A 192 -10.22 -9.27 0.45
CA PHE A 192 -10.07 -7.83 0.55
C PHE A 192 -11.29 -7.15 -0.08
N LEU A 193 -12.05 -6.39 0.72
CA LEU A 193 -13.14 -5.54 0.27
C LEU A 193 -12.59 -4.11 0.16
N ALA A 194 -12.42 -3.62 -1.06
CA ALA A 194 -11.84 -2.31 -1.33
C ALA A 194 -12.92 -1.37 -1.89
N GLY A 195 -13.11 -0.20 -1.28
CA GLY A 195 -13.98 0.86 -1.77
C GLY A 195 -13.16 2.03 -2.34
N GLY A 196 -13.30 2.33 -3.63
CA GLY A 196 -12.63 3.45 -4.29
C GLY A 196 -11.10 3.39 -4.12
N THR A 197 -10.50 4.41 -3.50
CA THR A 197 -9.05 4.48 -3.27
C THR A 197 -8.53 3.45 -2.25
N GLY A 198 -9.41 2.76 -1.51
CA GLY A 198 -9.07 1.64 -0.63
C GLY A 198 -8.47 0.42 -1.36
N ILE A 199 -8.37 0.47 -2.70
CA ILE A 199 -7.63 -0.51 -3.50
C ILE A 199 -6.11 -0.46 -3.23
N ALA A 200 -5.55 0.69 -2.83
CA ALA A 200 -4.12 0.83 -2.61
C ALA A 200 -3.59 -0.08 -1.48
N PRO A 201 -4.21 -0.14 -0.28
CA PRO A 201 -3.86 -1.16 0.73
C PRO A 201 -4.05 -2.61 0.27
N ALA A 202 -5.03 -2.88 -0.61
CA ALA A 202 -5.24 -4.21 -1.17
C ALA A 202 -4.07 -4.63 -2.07
N LEU A 203 -3.59 -3.71 -2.90
CA LEU A 203 -2.41 -3.92 -3.75
C LEU A 203 -1.14 -4.12 -2.92
N GLN A 204 -0.92 -3.32 -1.88
CA GLN A 204 0.18 -3.51 -0.94
C GLN A 204 0.13 -4.88 -0.24
N THR A 205 -1.07 -5.32 0.21
CA THR A 205 -1.27 -6.64 0.81
C THR A 205 -0.94 -7.76 -0.17
N ALA A 206 -1.44 -7.66 -1.40
CA ALA A 206 -1.20 -8.66 -2.43
C ALA A 206 0.30 -8.75 -2.77
N ARG A 207 0.97 -7.61 -2.93
CA ARG A 207 2.43 -7.55 -3.08
C ARG A 207 3.14 -8.22 -1.90
N ALA A 208 2.84 -7.81 -0.68
CA ALA A 208 3.54 -8.28 0.52
C ALA A 208 3.45 -9.81 0.72
N LEU A 209 2.35 -10.42 0.28
CA LEU A 209 2.08 -11.85 0.45
C LEU A 209 2.43 -12.72 -0.77
N LEU A 210 2.43 -12.16 -1.98
CA LEU A 210 2.61 -12.93 -3.22
C LEU A 210 3.94 -12.67 -3.94
N ASP A 211 4.54 -11.48 -3.78
CA ASP A 211 5.81 -11.11 -4.42
C ASP A 211 7.03 -11.41 -3.53
N HIS A 212 6.84 -11.70 -2.25
CA HIS A 212 7.94 -12.08 -1.36
C HIS A 212 8.55 -13.43 -1.76
N GLU A 213 9.87 -13.54 -1.70
CA GLU A 213 10.59 -14.79 -1.93
C GLU A 213 10.30 -15.76 -0.78
N THR A 214 9.38 -16.69 -1.01
CA THR A 214 9.23 -17.88 -0.19
C THR A 214 10.03 -19.03 -0.81
N PRO A 215 10.51 -20.02 -0.04
CA PRO A 215 11.07 -21.24 -0.62
C PRO A 215 10.11 -21.78 -1.70
N GLU A 216 10.61 -22.18 -2.87
CA GLU A 216 9.78 -22.60 -4.03
C GLU A 216 8.72 -23.67 -3.68
N SER A 217 8.93 -24.41 -2.59
CA SER A 217 8.03 -25.45 -2.09
C SER A 217 6.91 -24.95 -1.16
N ALA A 218 6.94 -23.70 -0.70
CA ALA A 218 5.93 -23.15 0.19
C ALA A 218 4.69 -22.69 -0.60
N PRO A 219 3.48 -23.11 -0.23
CA PRO A 219 2.27 -22.69 -0.90
C PRO A 219 2.02 -21.19 -0.67
N LYS A 220 1.82 -20.44 -1.76
CA LYS A 220 1.38 -19.03 -1.67
C LYS A 220 -0.09 -18.97 -1.25
N PRO A 221 -0.50 -17.94 -0.47
CA PRO A 221 -1.89 -17.77 -0.10
C PRO A 221 -2.77 -17.44 -1.33
N SER A 222 -4.07 -17.62 -1.18
CA SER A 222 -5.09 -17.18 -2.12
C SER A 222 -5.68 -15.84 -1.66
N ILE A 223 -5.67 -14.85 -2.54
CA ILE A 223 -6.15 -13.49 -2.29
C ILE A 223 -7.32 -13.19 -3.22
N ASN A 224 -8.49 -12.87 -2.66
CA ASN A 224 -9.66 -12.44 -3.41
C ASN A 224 -9.93 -10.95 -3.13
N ILE A 225 -9.72 -10.09 -4.13
CA ILE A 225 -10.00 -8.65 -4.06
C ILE A 225 -11.36 -8.39 -4.71
N VAL A 226 -12.26 -7.76 -3.95
CA VAL A 226 -13.53 -7.24 -4.44
C VAL A 226 -13.47 -5.71 -4.38
N TRP A 227 -13.37 -5.08 -5.55
CA TRP A 227 -13.17 -3.63 -5.69
C TRP A 227 -14.48 -2.91 -6.08
N ALA A 228 -15.09 -2.26 -5.10
CA ALA A 228 -16.29 -1.46 -5.27
C ALA A 228 -15.97 -0.05 -5.75
N ASN A 229 -16.66 0.36 -6.81
CA ASN A 229 -16.53 1.67 -7.45
C ASN A 229 -17.91 2.28 -7.65
N ARG A 230 -17.97 3.62 -7.71
CA ARG A 230 -19.22 4.30 -8.03
C ARG A 230 -19.49 4.28 -9.54
N HIS A 231 -18.48 4.65 -10.32
CA HIS A 231 -18.59 4.78 -11.78
C HIS A 231 -17.68 3.76 -12.49
N ARG A 232 -18.13 3.23 -13.63
CA ARG A 232 -17.32 2.31 -14.45
C ARG A 232 -15.97 2.91 -14.85
N THR A 233 -15.92 4.21 -15.09
CA THR A 233 -14.70 4.92 -15.46
C THR A 233 -13.61 4.87 -14.39
N ASP A 234 -13.96 4.63 -13.12
CA ASP A 234 -12.97 4.45 -12.05
C ASP A 234 -12.24 3.09 -12.14
N CYS A 235 -12.84 2.10 -12.80
CA CYS A 235 -12.32 0.72 -12.91
C CYS A 235 -12.44 0.14 -14.34
N SER A 236 -12.27 0.96 -15.38
CA SER A 236 -12.32 0.55 -16.78
C SER A 236 -11.41 -0.67 -17.05
N GLY A 237 -11.98 -1.74 -17.60
CA GLY A 237 -11.27 -3.00 -17.87
C GLY A 237 -11.31 -4.03 -16.74
N CYS A 238 -11.94 -3.73 -15.61
CA CYS A 238 -12.14 -4.71 -14.54
C CYS A 238 -13.38 -5.59 -14.77
N GLU A 239 -13.24 -6.91 -14.55
CA GLU A 239 -14.33 -7.87 -14.66
C GLU A 239 -15.36 -7.68 -13.53
N THR A 240 -16.65 -7.69 -13.90
CA THR A 240 -17.74 -7.41 -12.96
C THR A 240 -18.16 -8.67 -12.23
N LEU A 241 -18.28 -8.56 -10.91
CA LEU A 241 -18.81 -9.62 -10.06
C LEU A 241 -20.22 -10.01 -10.57
N SER A 242 -20.38 -11.26 -11.04
CA SER A 242 -21.62 -11.87 -11.57
C SER A 242 -21.94 -11.78 -13.07
N LEU A 243 -21.10 -11.19 -13.92
CA LEU A 243 -21.31 -11.20 -15.38
C LEU A 243 -20.12 -11.81 -16.13
N PRO A 244 -20.27 -12.94 -16.86
CA PRO A 244 -19.24 -13.42 -17.75
C PRO A 244 -19.07 -12.45 -18.92
N SER A 245 -17.80 -12.10 -19.21
CA SER A 245 -17.31 -11.27 -20.33
C SER A 245 -18.39 -10.81 -21.32
N GLN A 246 -18.96 -9.62 -21.08
CA GLN A 246 -19.64 -8.90 -22.14
C GLN A 246 -18.57 -8.26 -23.03
N THR A 247 -18.76 -8.40 -24.34
CA THR A 247 -17.88 -7.93 -25.40
C THR A 247 -17.38 -6.51 -25.15
N LEU A 248 -16.05 -6.36 -25.14
CA LEU A 248 -15.35 -5.08 -25.08
C LEU A 248 -15.91 -4.08 -26.10
N PRO A 249 -16.16 -2.81 -25.70
CA PRO A 249 -16.36 -1.72 -26.64
C PRO A 249 -15.19 -1.63 -27.62
N THR A 250 -15.48 -1.28 -28.88
CA THR A 250 -14.55 -1.26 -30.02
C THR A 250 -13.49 -0.16 -30.00
N ASP A 251 -13.51 0.71 -28.99
CA ASP A 251 -12.44 1.68 -28.74
C ASP A 251 -11.52 1.13 -27.66
N PRO A 252 -10.19 1.12 -27.84
CA PRO A 252 -9.28 0.70 -26.77
C PRO A 252 -9.58 1.61 -25.57
N PRO A 253 -10.05 1.06 -24.43
CA PRO A 253 -10.27 1.90 -23.26
C PRO A 253 -8.94 2.60 -22.96
N LEU A 254 -8.98 3.92 -22.75
CA LEU A 254 -7.86 4.62 -22.11
C LEU A 254 -7.43 3.75 -20.93
N ALA A 255 -6.23 3.18 -21.01
CA ALA A 255 -5.80 2.14 -20.11
C ALA A 255 -5.83 2.71 -18.69
N ASN A 256 -6.70 2.18 -17.84
CA ASN A 256 -6.78 2.63 -16.46
C ASN A 256 -5.54 2.07 -15.73
N PRO A 257 -4.65 2.92 -15.20
CA PRO A 257 -3.36 2.45 -14.65
C PRO A 257 -3.52 1.43 -13.52
N ILE A 258 -4.60 1.51 -12.75
CA ILE A 258 -4.88 0.59 -11.65
C ILE A 258 -5.34 -0.77 -12.18
N THR A 259 -6.21 -0.82 -13.18
CA THR A 259 -6.65 -2.10 -13.77
C THR A 259 -5.51 -2.77 -14.56
N SER A 260 -4.64 -2.00 -15.20
CA SER A 260 -3.41 -2.51 -15.80
C SER A 260 -2.49 -3.16 -14.76
N LEU A 261 -2.23 -2.50 -13.63
CA LEU A 261 -1.44 -3.06 -12.53
C LEU A 261 -2.08 -4.33 -11.96
N LEU A 262 -3.40 -4.32 -11.74
CA LEU A 262 -4.15 -5.48 -11.26
C LEU A 262 -4.06 -6.67 -12.24
N ALA A 263 -4.19 -6.41 -13.54
CA ALA A 263 -4.09 -7.43 -14.58
C ALA A 263 -2.68 -8.03 -14.64
N GLU A 264 -1.64 -7.21 -14.48
CA GLU A 264 -0.25 -7.66 -14.40
C GLU A 264 0.02 -8.53 -13.17
N MET A 265 -0.45 -8.11 -11.99
CA MET A 265 -0.35 -8.91 -10.76
C MET A 265 -1.11 -10.24 -10.91
N LYS A 266 -2.31 -10.22 -11.52
CA LYS A 266 -3.09 -11.43 -11.80
C LYS A 266 -2.32 -12.37 -12.74
N HIS A 267 -1.69 -11.82 -13.77
CA HIS A 267 -0.90 -12.60 -14.71
C HIS A 267 0.29 -13.28 -14.03
N ARG A 268 1.02 -12.57 -13.16
CA ARG A 268 2.14 -13.12 -12.37
C ARG A 268 1.74 -14.21 -11.39
N HIS A 269 0.62 -14.02 -10.69
CA HIS A 269 0.23 -14.90 -9.58
C HIS A 269 -0.84 -15.93 -9.93
N GLY A 270 -1.37 -15.90 -11.15
CA GLY A 270 -2.34 -16.87 -11.64
C GLY A 270 -3.54 -17.00 -10.69
N ASN A 271 -3.78 -18.20 -10.17
CA ASN A 271 -4.94 -18.48 -9.32
C ASN A 271 -4.79 -18.01 -7.86
N ASN A 272 -3.60 -17.57 -7.45
CA ASN A 272 -3.36 -17.04 -6.11
C ASN A 272 -3.90 -15.62 -5.91
N LEU A 273 -4.25 -14.91 -6.98
CA LEU A 273 -4.88 -13.59 -6.90
C LEU A 273 -6.13 -13.58 -7.76
N ASN A 274 -7.30 -13.28 -7.22
CA ASN A 274 -8.53 -13.09 -7.98
C ASN A 274 -9.05 -11.68 -7.72
N ILE A 275 -9.50 -11.03 -8.79
CA ILE A 275 -9.94 -9.63 -8.75
C ILE A 275 -11.32 -9.57 -9.39
N SER A 276 -12.23 -8.89 -8.72
CA SER A 276 -13.58 -8.65 -9.22
C SER A 276 -14.01 -7.24 -8.84
N CYS A 277 -14.83 -6.61 -9.68
CA CYS A 277 -15.34 -5.27 -9.43
C CYS A 277 -16.85 -5.25 -9.25
N THR A 278 -17.30 -4.28 -8.48
CA THR A 278 -18.71 -3.87 -8.40
C THR A 278 -18.79 -2.38 -8.73
N VAL A 279 -19.85 -1.99 -9.42
CA VAL A 279 -20.08 -0.64 -9.94
C VAL A 279 -21.51 -0.24 -9.59
N ASP A 280 -21.63 0.78 -8.73
CA ASP A 280 -22.94 1.27 -8.25
C ASP A 280 -23.84 1.71 -9.42
N ASP A 281 -23.30 2.45 -10.40
CA ASP A 281 -24.03 2.89 -11.60
C ASP A 281 -24.55 1.74 -12.49
N GLU A 282 -24.04 0.52 -12.29
CA GLU A 282 -24.45 -0.69 -13.00
C GLU A 282 -25.27 -1.65 -12.12
N ASP A 283 -25.75 -1.17 -10.96
CA ASP A 283 -26.54 -1.92 -10.00
C ASP A 283 -25.85 -3.21 -9.51
N THR A 284 -24.52 -3.21 -9.44
CA THR A 284 -23.74 -4.33 -8.90
C THR A 284 -23.13 -3.96 -7.56
N PHE A 285 -23.35 -4.79 -6.55
CA PHE A 285 -23.00 -4.50 -5.16
C PHE A 285 -22.36 -5.70 -4.46
N ILE A 286 -21.50 -5.43 -3.48
CA ILE A 286 -20.98 -6.47 -2.58
C ILE A 286 -22.10 -6.85 -1.61
N ASN A 287 -22.58 -8.08 -1.72
CA ASN A 287 -23.63 -8.63 -0.86
C ASN A 287 -23.08 -9.73 0.07
N PRO A 288 -23.85 -10.18 1.09
CA PRO A 288 -23.39 -11.22 2.01
C PRO A 288 -22.99 -12.52 1.29
N ALA A 289 -23.70 -12.90 0.22
CA ALA A 289 -23.37 -14.11 -0.55
C ALA A 289 -22.03 -13.98 -1.28
N ALA A 290 -21.68 -12.80 -1.82
CA ALA A 290 -20.39 -12.53 -2.42
C ALA A 290 -19.25 -12.70 -1.41
N ILE A 291 -19.43 -12.20 -0.19
CA ILE A 291 -18.45 -12.34 0.90
C ILE A 291 -18.33 -13.81 1.33
N THR A 292 -19.46 -14.51 1.50
CA THR A 292 -19.45 -15.95 1.79
C THR A 292 -18.75 -16.73 0.68
N ASN A 293 -19.04 -16.47 -0.60
CA ASN A 293 -18.39 -17.15 -1.71
C ASN A 293 -16.88 -16.87 -1.73
N ALA A 294 -16.45 -15.62 -1.59
CA ALA A 294 -15.03 -15.25 -1.56
C ALA A 294 -14.25 -15.89 -0.39
N THR A 295 -14.90 -16.10 0.76
CA THR A 295 -14.31 -16.75 1.93
C THR A 295 -14.32 -18.29 1.83
N HIS A 296 -15.29 -18.86 1.11
CA HIS A 296 -15.40 -20.32 0.92
C HIS A 296 -14.58 -20.82 -0.26
N SER A 297 -14.27 -19.97 -1.25
CA SER A 297 -13.48 -20.32 -2.42
C SER A 297 -12.25 -21.16 -2.02
N PRO A 298 -12.12 -22.37 -2.55
CA PRO A 298 -11.00 -23.23 -2.20
C PRO A 298 -9.70 -22.56 -2.65
N SER A 299 -8.67 -22.60 -1.79
CA SER A 299 -7.31 -22.39 -2.26
C SER A 299 -7.05 -23.45 -3.32
N THR A 300 -6.82 -23.04 -4.57
CA THR A 300 -6.47 -23.96 -5.65
C THR A 300 -5.02 -24.42 -5.48
N THR A 301 -4.74 -25.09 -4.37
CA THR A 301 -3.49 -25.81 -4.13
C THR A 301 -3.78 -27.29 -4.35
N THR A 302 -4.12 -27.65 -5.60
CA THR A 302 -4.00 -28.99 -6.23
C THR A 302 -4.86 -29.03 -7.48
N ALA A 303 -4.25 -28.85 -8.65
CA ALA A 303 -4.73 -29.49 -9.86
C ALA A 303 -3.87 -30.76 -10.04
N PRO A 304 -4.41 -31.99 -9.97
CA PRO A 304 -3.67 -33.14 -10.45
C PRO A 304 -3.58 -33.01 -11.97
N SER A 305 -2.36 -32.89 -12.49
CA SER A 305 -2.11 -32.95 -13.93
C SER A 305 -2.52 -34.33 -14.45
N SER A 306 -3.67 -34.38 -15.13
CA SER A 306 -4.21 -35.58 -15.73
C SER A 306 -3.44 -35.94 -17.00
N LYS A 307 -2.47 -36.86 -16.91
CA LYS A 307 -1.99 -37.69 -18.04
C LYS A 307 -1.47 -39.06 -17.57
N TRP A 308 -2.35 -39.93 -17.09
CA TRP A 308 -2.04 -41.35 -16.90
C TRP A 308 -3.18 -42.23 -17.45
N PRO A 309 -2.89 -43.28 -18.24
CA PRO A 309 -3.91 -44.10 -18.89
C PRO A 309 -4.67 -45.00 -17.89
N SER A 310 -5.96 -45.16 -18.16
CA SER A 310 -7.04 -45.57 -17.26
C SER A 310 -7.18 -47.09 -17.00
N TRP A 311 -6.08 -47.84 -16.88
CA TRP A 311 -6.16 -49.30 -16.66
C TRP A 311 -5.20 -49.89 -15.62
N LEU A 312 -4.48 -49.07 -14.85
CA LEU A 312 -3.72 -49.56 -13.69
C LEU A 312 -4.38 -49.10 -12.37
N TRP A 313 -4.62 -50.09 -11.50
CA TRP A 313 -5.03 -50.03 -10.07
C TRP A 313 -6.51 -50.28 -9.74
N SER A 314 -6.84 -51.57 -9.70
CA SER A 314 -7.70 -52.15 -8.67
C SER A 314 -6.92 -52.25 -7.35
N GLN A 315 -7.24 -51.44 -6.34
CA GLN A 315 -7.17 -51.72 -4.88
C GLN A 315 -7.70 -50.50 -4.11
N PRO A 316 -8.49 -50.67 -3.02
CA PRO A 316 -8.95 -49.55 -2.20
C PRO A 316 -7.84 -49.13 -1.23
N LYS A 317 -7.05 -48.12 -1.60
CA LYS A 317 -6.17 -47.44 -0.64
C LYS A 317 -6.97 -46.35 0.06
N LYS A 318 -7.13 -46.49 1.39
CA LYS A 318 -7.61 -45.43 2.29
C LYS A 318 -6.87 -44.12 1.98
N PRO A 319 -7.56 -42.96 2.00
CA PRO A 319 -6.88 -41.69 1.80
C PRO A 319 -5.90 -41.48 2.96
N ILE A 320 -4.61 -41.45 2.61
CA ILE A 320 -3.55 -40.97 3.49
C ILE A 320 -3.67 -39.45 3.47
N THR A 321 -4.33 -38.92 4.49
CA THR A 321 -4.34 -37.49 4.82
C THR A 321 -2.95 -37.13 5.34
N THR A 322 -2.05 -36.68 4.48
CA THR A 322 -0.81 -36.01 4.90
C THR A 322 -1.06 -34.50 4.99
N THR A 323 -1.62 -34.07 6.11
CA THR A 323 -1.49 -32.71 6.63
C THR A 323 -0.69 -32.81 7.93
N PRO A 324 0.56 -32.32 8.01
CA PRO A 324 1.16 -32.05 9.30
C PRO A 324 0.64 -30.69 9.75
N THR A 325 -0.63 -30.63 10.14
CA THR A 325 -1.17 -29.49 10.88
C THR A 325 -1.37 -29.99 12.28
N THR A 326 -0.38 -29.79 13.14
CA THR A 326 -0.62 -29.88 14.58
C THR A 326 -1.81 -28.95 14.88
N PRO A 327 -2.90 -29.45 15.51
CA PRO A 327 -4.00 -28.57 15.91
C PRO A 327 -3.41 -27.58 16.92
N PHE A 328 -3.30 -26.31 16.55
CA PHE A 328 -2.84 -25.28 17.46
C PHE A 328 -4.03 -24.62 18.15
N VAL A 329 -3.78 -24.15 19.37
CA VAL A 329 -4.76 -23.39 20.15
C VAL A 329 -4.39 -21.92 19.96
N ASP A 330 -5.25 -21.19 19.23
CA ASP A 330 -5.23 -19.74 19.30
C ASP A 330 -5.62 -19.34 20.73
N THR A 331 -4.69 -18.77 21.47
CA THR A 331 -5.00 -18.24 22.78
C THR A 331 -5.87 -17.00 22.53
N ALA A 332 -7.06 -16.91 23.14
CA ALA A 332 -7.90 -15.71 23.01
C ALA A 332 -7.18 -14.40 23.44
N ALA A 333 -6.01 -14.54 24.08
CA ALA A 333 -5.09 -13.49 24.48
C ALA A 333 -3.96 -13.20 23.46
N CYS A 334 -3.91 -13.87 22.30
CA CYS A 334 -2.90 -13.63 21.27
C CYS A 334 -3.13 -12.26 20.62
N PRO A 335 -2.18 -11.30 20.72
CA PRO A 335 -2.40 -9.96 20.17
C PRO A 335 -2.53 -9.92 18.65
N SER A 336 -1.95 -10.90 17.94
CA SER A 336 -2.01 -11.00 16.47
C SER A 336 -3.25 -11.71 15.95
N HIS A 337 -3.89 -12.59 16.74
CA HIS A 337 -4.95 -13.48 16.24
C HIS A 337 -6.29 -13.34 16.99
N SER A 338 -6.36 -12.51 18.04
CA SER A 338 -7.59 -12.24 18.79
C SER A 338 -8.38 -11.06 18.23
N GLN A 339 -9.56 -11.33 17.66
CA GLN A 339 -10.48 -10.30 17.17
C GLN A 339 -10.94 -9.31 18.28
N PRO A 340 -11.25 -9.76 19.51
CA PRO A 340 -11.59 -8.83 20.59
C PRO A 340 -10.44 -7.91 21.00
N LEU A 341 -9.20 -8.41 21.07
CA LEU A 341 -8.04 -7.56 21.40
C LEU A 341 -7.76 -6.55 20.29
N LEU A 342 -7.96 -6.94 19.03
CA LEU A 342 -7.80 -6.06 17.89
C LEU A 342 -8.75 -4.86 17.93
N ALA A 343 -9.95 -5.01 18.52
CA ALA A 343 -10.95 -3.94 18.57
C ALA A 343 -10.47 -2.66 19.28
N SER A 344 -9.53 -2.78 20.23
CA SER A 344 -8.94 -1.65 20.96
C SER A 344 -7.59 -1.21 20.41
N LYS A 345 -7.18 -1.68 19.22
CA LYS A 345 -5.92 -1.32 18.57
C LYS A 345 -6.16 -0.30 17.46
N ASP A 346 -5.21 0.61 17.28
CA ASP A 346 -5.17 1.43 16.06
C ASP A 346 -4.61 0.62 14.88
N ALA A 347 -4.69 1.19 13.68
CA ALA A 347 -4.20 0.53 12.46
C ALA A 347 -2.66 0.57 12.31
N HIS A 348 -1.97 1.33 13.15
CA HIS A 348 -0.52 1.61 13.05
C HIS A 348 0.34 0.89 14.12
N ASP A 349 -0.28 0.26 15.11
CA ASP A 349 0.38 -0.48 16.18
C ASP A 349 0.84 -1.86 15.69
N SER A 350 1.93 -1.89 14.93
CA SER A 350 2.48 -3.14 14.35
C SER A 350 3.95 -3.39 14.65
N ALA A 351 4.67 -2.44 15.26
CA ALA A 351 6.04 -2.66 15.65
C ALA A 351 6.10 -3.63 16.85
N GLY A 352 6.60 -4.85 16.62
CA GLY A 352 7.00 -5.78 17.68
C GLY A 352 5.88 -6.60 18.32
N ILE A 353 4.74 -6.81 17.63
CA ILE A 353 3.72 -7.74 18.13
C ILE A 353 4.17 -9.19 17.91
N GLU A 354 4.61 -9.82 18.98
CA GLU A 354 4.96 -11.24 18.98
C GLU A 354 3.72 -12.13 19.14
N CYS A 355 3.60 -13.14 18.26
CA CYS A 355 2.55 -14.15 18.32
C CYS A 355 2.67 -14.98 19.61
N LYS A 356 1.53 -15.24 20.28
CA LYS A 356 1.45 -16.05 21.50
C LYS A 356 0.65 -17.34 21.32
N CYS A 357 0.52 -17.81 20.09
CA CYS A 357 -0.14 -19.08 19.80
C CYS A 357 0.73 -20.25 20.26
N GLN A 358 0.07 -21.31 20.74
CA GLN A 358 0.73 -22.53 21.19
C GLN A 358 0.06 -23.76 20.57
N ASP A 359 0.81 -24.84 20.41
CA ASP A 359 0.23 -26.14 20.12
C ASP A 359 -0.43 -26.76 21.37
N ILE A 360 -1.02 -27.95 21.21
CA ILE A 360 -1.64 -28.70 22.32
C ILE A 360 -0.68 -29.05 23.45
N ASP A 361 0.62 -29.09 23.18
CA ASP A 361 1.67 -29.43 24.13
C ASP A 361 2.28 -28.17 24.79
N GLY A 362 1.79 -26.98 24.42
CA GLY A 362 2.21 -25.69 24.97
C GLY A 362 3.44 -25.10 24.29
N HIS A 363 3.90 -25.65 23.16
CA HIS A 363 5.01 -25.11 22.40
C HIS A 363 4.59 -23.92 21.53
N PRO A 364 5.40 -22.84 21.44
CA PRO A 364 5.10 -21.72 20.57
C PRO A 364 4.99 -22.15 19.10
N VAL A 365 3.95 -21.67 18.43
CA VAL A 365 3.74 -21.91 16.99
C VAL A 365 3.43 -20.61 16.27
N PRO A 366 3.66 -20.52 14.94
CA PRO A 366 3.37 -19.32 14.15
C PRO A 366 1.91 -18.86 14.19
N GLY A 367 0.98 -19.73 14.59
CA GLY A 367 -0.45 -19.43 14.61
C GLY A 367 -1.00 -19.15 13.21
N GLY A 368 -1.99 -18.27 13.10
CA GLY A 368 -2.51 -17.79 11.82
C GLY A 368 -4.03 -17.78 11.72
N LYS A 369 -4.57 -16.71 11.12
CA LYS A 369 -5.97 -16.63 10.73
C LYS A 369 -6.10 -16.16 9.29
N ASN A 370 -7.12 -16.64 8.61
CA ASN A 370 -7.50 -16.08 7.31
C ASN A 370 -7.84 -14.61 7.50
N LEU A 371 -7.50 -13.76 6.55
CA LEU A 371 -7.70 -12.31 6.72
C LEU A 371 -8.90 -11.85 5.90
N LEU A 372 -9.83 -11.14 6.55
CA LEU A 372 -10.84 -10.36 5.85
C LEU A 372 -10.55 -8.88 6.09
N MET A 373 -10.16 -8.17 5.04
CA MET A 373 -9.70 -6.80 5.13
C MET A 373 -10.69 -5.88 4.44
N VAL A 374 -11.03 -4.76 5.06
CA VAL A 374 -11.98 -3.79 4.51
C VAL A 374 -11.33 -2.42 4.51
N SER A 375 -11.16 -1.83 3.33
CA SER A 375 -10.61 -0.47 3.18
C SER A 375 -11.48 0.38 2.28
N GLY A 376 -11.73 1.63 2.68
CA GLY A 376 -12.55 2.58 1.93
C GLY A 376 -13.09 3.70 2.83
N PRO A 377 -14.06 4.49 2.33
CA PRO A 377 -14.71 5.52 3.16
C PRO A 377 -15.36 4.92 4.42
N ASP A 378 -15.54 5.73 5.47
CA ASP A 378 -16.11 5.27 6.77
C ASP A 378 -17.46 4.57 6.62
N GLY A 379 -18.31 5.05 5.70
CA GLY A 379 -19.59 4.41 5.37
C GLY A 379 -19.42 3.00 4.78
N PHE A 380 -18.39 2.79 3.98
CA PHE A 380 -18.05 1.47 3.43
C PHE A 380 -17.53 0.53 4.51
N ILE A 381 -16.55 0.98 5.32
CA ILE A 381 -16.00 0.20 6.44
C ILE A 381 -17.10 -0.18 7.44
N SER A 382 -17.91 0.79 7.85
CA SER A 382 -18.99 0.57 8.82
C SER A 382 -20.06 -0.41 8.34
N THR A 383 -20.40 -0.37 7.05
CA THR A 383 -21.35 -1.30 6.43
C THR A 383 -20.84 -2.74 6.47
N PHE A 384 -19.58 -2.98 6.11
CA PHE A 384 -19.06 -4.35 5.99
C PHE A 384 -18.49 -4.92 7.28
N ALA A 385 -17.73 -4.15 8.06
CA ALA A 385 -17.01 -4.62 9.24
C ALA A 385 -17.41 -3.91 10.54
N GLY A 386 -18.33 -2.95 10.50
CA GLY A 386 -18.70 -2.12 11.65
C GLY A 386 -17.78 -0.90 11.81
N ALA A 387 -18.30 0.16 12.40
CA ALA A 387 -17.58 1.44 12.52
C ALA A 387 -16.27 1.29 13.32
N LYS A 388 -15.27 2.08 12.95
CA LYS A 388 -14.11 2.36 13.80
C LYS A 388 -14.55 3.22 14.99
N THR A 389 -13.79 3.21 16.07
CA THR A 389 -14.13 3.93 17.31
C THR A 389 -12.99 4.81 17.77
N TRP A 390 -13.30 6.03 18.21
CA TRP A 390 -12.32 6.92 18.81
C TRP A 390 -12.24 6.69 20.31
N GLY A 391 -11.02 6.53 20.84
CA GLY A 391 -10.74 6.38 22.27
C GLY A 391 -9.28 6.68 22.56
N ASP A 392 -8.97 7.24 23.74
CA ASP A 392 -7.59 7.58 24.16
C ASP A 392 -6.80 8.43 23.14
N GLY A 393 -7.52 9.27 22.37
CA GLY A 393 -6.92 10.14 21.35
C GLY A 393 -6.50 9.43 20.06
N ILE A 394 -6.79 8.14 19.92
CA ILE A 394 -6.49 7.32 18.74
C ILE A 394 -7.77 6.77 18.09
N GLU A 395 -7.72 6.55 16.77
CA GLU A 395 -8.77 5.83 16.05
C GLU A 395 -8.49 4.33 16.14
N MET A 396 -9.32 3.61 16.91
CA MET A 396 -9.24 2.17 17.09
C MET A 396 -10.14 1.43 16.08
N GLN A 397 -9.82 0.15 15.84
CA GLN A 397 -10.62 -0.74 15.00
C GLN A 397 -12.10 -0.80 15.42
N GLY A 398 -12.40 -0.76 16.72
CA GLY A 398 -13.75 -1.00 17.24
C GLY A 398 -14.22 -2.45 17.05
N ALA A 399 -15.35 -2.79 17.67
CA ALA A 399 -15.89 -4.15 17.59
C ALA A 399 -16.24 -4.56 16.14
N LEU A 400 -16.17 -5.86 15.86
CA LEU A 400 -16.62 -6.42 14.59
C LEU A 400 -18.15 -6.28 14.49
N GLY A 401 -18.60 -5.70 13.37
CA GLY A 401 -20.01 -5.43 13.09
C GLY A 401 -20.30 -5.48 11.60
N GLY A 402 -21.35 -4.78 11.17
CA GLY A 402 -21.75 -4.75 9.77
C GLY A 402 -22.15 -6.14 9.25
N VAL A 403 -21.99 -6.34 7.94
CA VAL A 403 -22.30 -7.61 7.27
C VAL A 403 -21.45 -8.76 7.85
N VAL A 404 -20.14 -8.54 8.05
CA VAL A 404 -19.23 -9.58 8.54
C VAL A 404 -19.57 -9.99 9.97
N GLY A 405 -19.85 -9.04 10.86
CA GLY A 405 -20.29 -9.36 12.23
C GLY A 405 -21.64 -10.09 12.28
N ALA A 406 -22.54 -9.85 11.31
CA ALA A 406 -23.77 -10.62 11.18
C ALA A 406 -23.49 -12.07 10.70
N LEU A 407 -22.54 -12.25 9.78
CA LEU A 407 -22.10 -13.56 9.33
C LEU A 407 -21.38 -14.34 10.44
N GLU A 408 -20.54 -13.68 11.24
CA GLU A 408 -19.88 -14.26 12.42
C GLU A 408 -20.90 -14.78 13.45
N LYS A 409 -21.93 -13.98 13.77
CA LYS A 409 -23.01 -14.42 14.69
C LYS A 409 -23.77 -15.64 14.18
N ARG A 410 -23.87 -15.81 12.87
CA ARG A 410 -24.56 -16.94 12.23
C ARG A 410 -23.73 -18.22 12.23
N ASP A 411 -22.41 -18.11 12.04
CA ASP A 411 -21.48 -19.23 12.06
C ASP A 411 -20.17 -18.88 12.79
N PRO A 412 -20.19 -18.85 14.14
CA PRO A 412 -19.01 -18.46 14.91
C PRO A 412 -17.82 -19.41 14.73
N GLY A 413 -18.08 -20.68 14.42
CA GLY A 413 -17.03 -21.69 14.22
C GLY A 413 -16.27 -21.47 12.90
N PHE A 414 -16.97 -21.11 11.83
CA PHE A 414 -16.32 -20.73 10.58
C PHE A 414 -15.52 -19.43 10.73
N TRP A 415 -16.15 -18.38 11.27
CA TRP A 415 -15.56 -17.04 11.37
C TRP A 415 -14.50 -16.92 12.46
N GLY A 416 -14.47 -17.81 13.45
CA GLY A 416 -13.38 -17.88 14.43
C GLY A 416 -12.00 -18.14 13.82
N ARG A 417 -11.95 -18.66 12.59
CA ARG A 417 -10.72 -18.86 11.78
C ARG A 417 -10.35 -17.65 10.91
N TRP A 418 -11.13 -16.57 10.97
CA TRP A 418 -10.91 -15.34 10.25
C TRP A 418 -10.59 -14.20 11.21
N LEU A 419 -9.74 -13.28 10.76
CA LEU A 419 -9.46 -12.02 11.43
C LEU A 419 -9.90 -10.89 10.50
N ALA A 420 -10.80 -10.03 11.00
CA ALA A 420 -11.33 -8.90 10.27
C ALA A 420 -10.52 -7.62 10.60
N LEU A 421 -9.89 -7.03 9.58
CA LEU A 421 -9.08 -5.81 9.67
C LEU A 421 -9.77 -4.65 8.94
N LYS A 422 -9.84 -3.49 9.56
CA LYS A 422 -10.41 -2.25 9.00
C LYS A 422 -9.27 -1.28 8.68
N LEU A 423 -9.13 -0.87 7.43
CA LEU A 423 -8.01 -0.07 6.94
C LEU A 423 -8.46 1.32 6.50
#